data_AF-A0A6F8VHD4-F1
#
_entry.id   AF-A0A6F8VHD4-F1
#
_cell.length_a   1.000
_cell.length_b   1.000
_cell.length_c   1.000
_cell.angle_alpha   90.00
_cell.angle_beta   90.00
_cell.angle_gamma   90.00
#
_symmetry.space_group_name_H-M   'P 1'
#
loop_
_entity.id
_entity.type
_entity.pdbx_description
1 polymer ?
#
loop_
_entity_poly.entity_id
_entity_poly.type
_entity_poly.pdbx_seq_one_letter_code
_entity_poly.pdbx_strand_id
1 'polypeptide(L)'
;MSRKQLSDLDFGGVARIRNLPAPVNPDEPVRQQDLNSAVEGLAWKDSCRVASQANVNLSSPGASIDGITLTVGDRILVKAQTVGSENGLYIWNGAAVAMTRSLDASTSNELEQAVTTVEEGTSAGTSWRQSVVNFVLDTGSVTWLQFGAAIGAASETSSGIAEIATQAETDGGTDDLRFVTPLKLNTWANKTRRAQATIGDGSATQFDVNHNFATRDVLVQVYQASGNYEQVNCDVSLPTTNSARLNFAAAPASNAYRVVVMG
;
A
#
# COMPACT_ATOMS: atom_id res chain seq x y z
N MET A 1 -22.64 -50.38 23.44
CA MET A 1 -23.97 -50.40 22.78
C MET A 1 -24.57 -49.01 22.84
N SER A 2 -25.04 -48.48 21.72
CA SER A 2 -25.79 -47.22 21.67
C SER A 2 -27.29 -47.50 21.78
N ARG A 3 -28.07 -46.55 22.33
CA ARG A 3 -29.53 -46.59 22.34
C ARG A 3 -30.04 -45.71 21.22
N LYS A 4 -30.98 -46.21 20.41
CA LYS A 4 -31.66 -45.40 19.40
C LYS A 4 -32.63 -44.43 20.09
N GLN A 5 -32.57 -43.15 19.73
CA GLN A 5 -33.58 -42.15 20.06
C GLN A 5 -34.41 -41.89 18.81
N LEU A 6 -35.71 -42.15 18.87
CA LEU A 6 -36.65 -42.00 17.75
C LEU A 6 -37.63 -40.85 17.98
N SER A 7 -37.31 -39.98 18.94
CA SER A 7 -38.09 -38.81 19.35
C SER A 7 -37.14 -37.71 19.80
N ASP A 8 -37.59 -36.46 19.73
CA ASP A 8 -36.81 -35.30 20.16
C ASP A 8 -36.57 -35.28 21.68
N LEU A 9 -35.45 -34.68 22.08
CA LEU A 9 -35.10 -34.44 23.49
C LEU A 9 -35.30 -32.95 23.81
N ASP A 10 -36.32 -32.64 24.60
CA ASP A 10 -36.50 -31.31 25.20
C ASP A 10 -35.92 -31.31 26.62
N PHE A 11 -35.01 -30.37 26.89
CA PHE A 11 -34.30 -30.23 28.17
C PHE A 11 -34.91 -29.15 29.08
N GLY A 12 -35.99 -28.48 28.66
CA GLY A 12 -36.74 -27.51 29.46
C GLY A 12 -35.89 -26.34 29.97
N GLY A 13 -34.81 -25.99 29.26
CA GLY A 13 -33.88 -24.91 29.64
C GLY A 13 -32.97 -25.19 30.84
N VAL A 14 -33.20 -26.26 31.60
CA VAL A 14 -32.48 -26.56 32.85
C VAL A 14 -31.60 -27.82 32.78
N ALA A 15 -32.02 -28.84 32.02
CA ALA A 15 -31.22 -30.05 31.86
C ALA A 15 -30.03 -29.82 30.89
N ARG A 16 -28.95 -30.58 31.07
CA ARG A 16 -27.69 -30.47 30.31
C ARG A 16 -27.13 -31.85 29.99
N ILE A 17 -26.47 -31.99 28.85
CA ILE A 17 -25.62 -33.15 28.55
C ILE A 17 -24.25 -32.90 29.20
N ARG A 18 -23.80 -33.81 30.07
CA ARG A 18 -22.50 -33.74 30.76
C ARG A 18 -21.61 -34.91 30.35
N ASN A 19 -20.29 -34.74 30.48
CA ASN A 19 -19.27 -35.76 30.20
C ASN A 19 -19.28 -36.28 28.75
N LEU A 20 -19.60 -35.42 27.78
CA LEU A 20 -19.46 -35.75 26.36
C LEU A 20 -17.95 -35.84 26.00
N PRO A 21 -17.46 -36.93 25.39
CA PRO A 21 -16.08 -37.03 24.92
C PRO A 21 -15.84 -36.11 23.71
N ALA A 22 -14.56 -35.91 23.35
CA ALA A 22 -14.20 -35.15 22.15
C ALA A 22 -14.75 -35.83 20.88
N PRO A 23 -15.30 -35.07 19.91
CA PRO A 23 -15.79 -35.65 18.67
C PRO A 23 -14.64 -36.21 17.84
N VAL A 24 -14.82 -37.38 17.25
CA VAL A 24 -13.85 -38.06 16.38
C VAL A 24 -14.30 -38.03 14.91
N ASN A 25 -15.61 -38.04 14.66
CA ASN A 25 -16.20 -38.01 13.32
C ASN A 25 -16.92 -36.68 13.04
N PRO A 26 -17.04 -36.25 11.76
CA PRO A 26 -17.67 -34.97 11.39
C PRO A 26 -19.14 -34.80 11.80
N ASP A 27 -19.88 -35.90 11.95
CA ASP A 27 -21.30 -35.89 12.28
C ASP A 27 -21.59 -35.93 13.80
N GLU A 28 -20.55 -35.88 14.64
CA GLU A 28 -20.69 -35.91 16.10
C GLU A 28 -20.93 -34.50 16.68
N PRO A 29 -21.73 -34.37 17.77
CA PRO A 29 -21.98 -33.09 18.40
C PRO A 29 -20.69 -32.50 19.02
N VAL A 30 -20.44 -31.24 18.70
CA VAL A 30 -19.25 -30.49 19.16
C VAL A 30 -19.48 -29.97 20.58
N ARG A 31 -18.47 -30.08 21.46
CA ARG A 31 -18.55 -29.47 22.81
C ARG A 31 -18.34 -27.96 22.68
N GLN A 32 -18.96 -27.16 23.55
CA GLN A 32 -18.75 -25.70 23.53
C GLN A 32 -17.26 -25.31 23.62
N GLN A 33 -16.45 -26.07 24.35
CA GLN A 33 -14.99 -25.88 24.40
C GLN A 33 -14.30 -26.10 23.05
N ASP A 34 -14.74 -27.05 22.23
CA ASP A 34 -14.13 -27.35 20.93
C ASP A 34 -14.54 -26.29 19.91
N LEU A 35 -15.79 -25.83 19.99
CA LEU A 35 -16.28 -24.68 19.21
C LEU A 35 -15.54 -23.40 19.62
N ASN A 36 -15.36 -23.15 20.91
CA ASN A 36 -14.59 -22.02 21.40
C ASN A 36 -13.15 -22.12 20.92
N SER A 37 -12.45 -23.25 21.06
CA SER A 37 -11.10 -23.40 20.49
C SER A 37 -11.05 -23.23 18.96
N ALA A 38 -12.12 -23.56 18.24
CA ALA A 38 -12.21 -23.37 16.79
C ALA A 38 -12.59 -21.93 16.37
N VAL A 39 -13.35 -21.21 17.18
CA VAL A 39 -13.80 -19.82 16.98
C VAL A 39 -12.79 -18.81 17.56
N GLU A 40 -12.09 -19.17 18.63
CA GLU A 40 -10.96 -18.50 19.29
C GLU A 40 -9.64 -18.70 18.53
N GLY A 41 -9.67 -18.63 17.19
CA GLY A 41 -8.43 -18.70 16.40
C GLY A 41 -7.47 -17.52 16.63
N LEU A 42 -7.92 -16.45 17.31
CA LEU A 42 -7.20 -15.21 17.59
C LEU A 42 -7.67 -14.60 18.92
N ALA A 43 -6.78 -14.48 19.90
CA ALA A 43 -7.04 -13.80 21.16
C ALA A 43 -6.58 -12.34 21.08
N TRP A 44 -7.42 -11.46 20.55
CA TRP A 44 -7.09 -10.04 20.45
C TRP A 44 -6.83 -9.41 21.81
N LYS A 45 -5.72 -8.66 21.89
CA LYS A 45 -5.28 -7.85 23.03
C LYS A 45 -5.33 -6.39 22.66
N ASP A 46 -5.30 -5.52 23.67
CA ASP A 46 -5.11 -4.10 23.42
C ASP A 46 -3.81 -3.87 22.65
N SER A 47 -3.79 -2.77 21.88
CA SER A 47 -2.63 -2.36 21.12
C SER A 47 -1.43 -2.08 22.02
N CYS A 48 -0.25 -2.33 21.47
CA CYS A 48 1.01 -1.92 22.06
C CYS A 48 1.45 -0.62 21.41
N ARG A 49 1.92 0.33 22.21
CA ARG A 49 2.43 1.59 21.69
C ARG A 49 3.65 1.36 20.79
N VAL A 50 4.57 0.48 21.20
CA VAL A 50 5.78 0.17 20.43
C VAL A 50 6.18 -1.30 20.57
N ALA A 51 6.95 -1.82 19.61
CA ALA A 51 7.53 -3.16 19.67
C ALA A 51 9.06 -3.13 19.70
N SER A 52 9.66 -4.07 20.43
CA SER A 52 11.13 -4.24 20.46
C SER A 52 11.66 -4.71 19.11
N GLN A 53 12.73 -4.07 18.61
CA GLN A 53 13.46 -4.52 17.41
C GLN A 53 14.69 -5.37 17.73
N ALA A 54 15.15 -5.35 18.98
CA ALA A 54 16.27 -6.13 19.51
C ALA A 54 16.04 -6.43 21.00
N ASN A 55 17.03 -7.05 21.66
CA ASN A 55 16.98 -7.30 23.11
C ASN A 55 16.70 -6.00 23.90
N VAL A 56 15.83 -6.09 24.90
CA VAL A 56 15.51 -5.00 25.83
C VAL A 56 15.86 -5.45 27.24
N ASN A 57 16.45 -4.56 28.05
CA ASN A 57 16.64 -4.86 29.47
C ASN A 57 15.30 -4.69 30.21
N LEU A 58 14.60 -5.79 30.48
CA LEU A 58 13.28 -5.74 31.14
C LEU A 58 13.32 -5.17 32.56
N SER A 59 14.47 -5.21 33.24
CA SER A 59 14.62 -4.64 34.59
C SER A 59 14.91 -3.14 34.58
N SER A 60 15.41 -2.61 33.46
CA SER A 60 15.78 -1.20 33.29
C SER A 60 15.71 -0.85 31.78
N PRO A 61 14.51 -0.69 31.22
CA PRO A 61 14.27 -0.62 29.78
C PRO A 61 14.75 0.68 29.12
N GLY A 62 15.13 1.69 29.89
CA GLY A 62 15.48 3.02 29.39
C GLY A 62 14.23 3.87 29.08
N ALA A 63 14.47 5.15 28.74
CA ALA A 63 13.40 6.11 28.48
C ALA A 63 12.74 5.96 27.11
N SER A 64 13.32 5.15 26.21
CA SER A 64 12.81 4.95 24.86
C SER A 64 13.05 3.54 24.34
N ILE A 65 12.11 3.03 23.56
CA ILE A 65 12.24 1.78 22.80
C ILE A 65 11.93 2.11 21.33
N ASP A 66 12.77 1.64 20.39
CA ASP A 66 12.61 1.89 18.93
C ASP A 66 12.47 3.38 18.57
N GLY A 67 13.22 4.25 19.26
CA GLY A 67 13.16 5.70 19.06
C GLY A 67 11.95 6.41 19.69
N ILE A 68 11.00 5.67 20.27
CA ILE A 68 9.80 6.22 20.91
C ILE A 68 10.06 6.47 22.40
N THR A 69 9.91 7.72 22.85
CA THR A 69 9.98 8.07 24.27
C THR A 69 8.73 7.57 25.01
N LEU A 70 8.94 6.83 26.10
CA LEU A 70 7.89 6.13 26.82
C LEU A 70 7.41 6.89 28.06
N THR A 71 6.13 6.70 28.37
CA THR A 71 5.45 7.18 29.58
C THR A 71 5.03 5.99 30.43
N VAL A 72 4.96 6.17 31.75
CA VAL A 72 4.49 5.13 32.68
C VAL A 72 3.09 4.66 32.27
N GLY A 73 2.92 3.34 32.12
CA GLY A 73 1.68 2.73 31.65
C GLY A 73 1.69 2.32 30.19
N ASP A 74 2.67 2.77 29.39
CA ASP A 74 2.77 2.40 27.98
C ASP A 74 2.95 0.90 27.81
N ARG A 75 2.14 0.34 26.91
CA ARG A 75 2.17 -1.10 26.60
C ARG A 75 3.16 -1.38 25.48
N ILE A 76 4.03 -2.36 25.70
CA ILE A 76 5.15 -2.69 24.83
C ILE A 76 5.06 -4.15 24.40
N LEU A 77 5.17 -4.40 23.11
CA LEU A 77 5.37 -5.74 22.57
C LEU A 77 6.86 -6.09 22.61
N VAL A 78 7.26 -6.97 23.52
CA VAL A 78 8.62 -7.53 23.57
C VAL A 78 8.62 -8.82 22.74
N LYS A 79 9.25 -8.77 21.57
CA LYS A 79 9.25 -9.85 20.58
C LYS A 79 10.63 -10.35 20.14
N ALA A 80 11.69 -9.62 20.49
CA ALA A 80 13.02 -9.79 19.91
C ALA A 80 14.10 -10.16 20.95
N GLN A 81 13.72 -10.76 22.09
CA GLN A 81 14.68 -11.25 23.07
C GLN A 81 15.41 -12.50 22.56
N THR A 82 16.69 -12.61 22.91
CA THR A 82 17.50 -13.82 22.71
C THR A 82 17.00 -14.96 23.60
N VAL A 83 16.59 -14.64 24.83
CA VAL A 83 15.90 -15.58 25.71
C VAL A 83 14.42 -15.50 25.42
N GLY A 84 13.93 -16.38 24.54
CA GLY A 84 12.57 -16.30 24.02
C GLY A 84 11.46 -16.38 25.09
N SER A 85 11.72 -16.90 26.29
CA SER A 85 10.74 -16.91 27.38
C SER A 85 10.44 -15.52 27.96
N GLU A 86 11.35 -14.57 27.75
CA GLU A 86 11.18 -13.17 28.15
C GLU A 86 10.28 -12.38 27.18
N ASN A 87 9.96 -12.93 26.01
CA ASN A 87 9.03 -12.27 25.08
C ASN A 87 7.59 -12.28 25.65
N GLY A 88 6.82 -11.26 25.27
CA GLY A 88 5.45 -11.07 25.73
C GLY A 88 4.98 -9.62 25.63
N LEU A 89 3.84 -9.34 26.25
CA LEU A 89 3.27 -7.99 26.34
C LEU A 89 3.56 -7.43 27.72
N TYR A 90 4.14 -6.23 27.78
CA TYR A 90 4.60 -5.62 29.03
C TYR A 90 4.08 -4.19 29.19
N ILE A 91 3.94 -3.75 30.43
CA ILE A 91 3.70 -2.37 30.82
C ILE A 91 5.04 -1.76 31.24
N TRP A 92 5.37 -0.62 30.64
CA TRP A 92 6.54 0.16 31.00
C TRP A 92 6.26 0.99 32.26
N ASN A 93 7.09 0.81 33.28
CA ASN A 93 6.88 1.41 34.61
C ASN A 93 7.85 2.56 34.95
N GLY A 94 8.83 2.83 34.09
CA GLY A 94 9.91 3.78 34.34
C GLY A 94 11.21 3.36 33.68
N ALA A 95 12.09 4.33 33.38
CA ALA A 95 13.31 4.06 32.61
C ALA A 95 14.30 3.12 33.33
N ALA A 96 14.31 3.18 34.67
CA ALA A 96 15.13 2.35 35.54
C ALA A 96 14.27 1.46 36.46
N VAL A 97 13.05 1.13 36.04
CA VAL A 97 12.11 0.30 36.78
C VAL A 97 11.76 -0.91 35.94
N ALA A 98 11.69 -2.08 36.58
CA ALA A 98 11.33 -3.31 35.89
C ALA A 98 9.95 -3.20 35.25
N MET A 99 9.86 -3.61 33.99
CA MET A 99 8.60 -3.76 33.29
C MET A 99 7.79 -4.91 33.92
N THR A 100 6.47 -4.81 33.87
CA THR A 100 5.57 -5.87 34.36
C THR A 100 4.83 -6.46 33.17
N ARG A 101 4.58 -7.77 33.14
CA ARG A 101 3.70 -8.34 32.11
C ARG A 101 2.33 -7.66 32.17
N SER A 102 1.72 -7.44 31.01
CA SER A 102 0.36 -6.89 30.93
C SER A 102 -0.61 -7.86 31.59
N LEU A 103 -1.60 -7.33 32.32
CA LEU A 103 -2.50 -8.14 33.14
C LEU A 103 -3.28 -9.19 32.32
N ASP A 104 -3.70 -8.81 31.12
CA ASP A 104 -4.40 -9.64 30.13
C ASP A 104 -3.47 -10.57 29.32
N ALA A 105 -2.19 -10.67 29.68
CA ALA A 105 -1.18 -11.50 29.04
C ALA A 105 -0.16 -12.02 30.08
N SER A 106 -0.64 -12.30 31.29
CA SER A 106 0.19 -12.65 32.46
C SER A 106 0.15 -14.13 32.81
N THR A 107 -0.60 -14.94 32.06
CA THR A 107 -0.65 -16.39 32.14
C THR A 107 -0.44 -17.04 30.77
N SER A 108 -0.05 -18.32 30.73
CA SER A 108 0.09 -19.08 29.48
C SER A 108 -1.19 -19.02 28.63
N ASN A 109 -2.34 -19.31 29.24
CA ASN A 109 -3.63 -19.33 28.55
C ASN A 109 -4.04 -17.97 27.98
N GLU A 110 -3.69 -16.88 28.67
CA GLU A 110 -4.00 -15.54 28.18
C GLU A 110 -3.13 -15.14 26.99
N LEU A 111 -1.84 -15.51 27.01
CA LEU A 111 -0.88 -15.13 25.98
C LEU A 111 -0.89 -16.11 24.78
N GLU A 112 -1.48 -17.29 24.93
CA GLU A 112 -1.70 -18.24 23.85
C GLU A 112 -2.61 -17.66 22.77
N GLN A 113 -2.14 -17.72 21.51
CA GLN A 113 -2.83 -17.14 20.35
C GLN A 113 -3.10 -15.63 20.44
N ALA A 114 -2.40 -14.92 21.34
CA ALA A 114 -2.55 -13.49 21.51
C ALA A 114 -2.24 -12.76 20.21
N VAL A 115 -3.09 -11.79 19.86
CA VAL A 115 -2.87 -10.88 18.73
C VAL A 115 -2.86 -9.45 19.24
N THR A 116 -1.84 -8.67 18.89
CA THR A 116 -1.77 -7.24 19.21
C THR A 116 -1.26 -6.46 18.02
N THR A 117 -1.71 -5.21 17.88
CA THR A 117 -1.25 -4.26 16.87
C THR A 117 -0.30 -3.26 17.51
N VAL A 118 0.73 -2.84 16.76
CA VAL A 118 1.70 -1.82 17.20
C VAL A 118 1.31 -0.46 16.64
N GLU A 119 1.33 0.59 17.45
CA GLU A 119 0.85 1.93 17.06
C GLU A 119 1.96 2.87 16.56
N GLU A 120 3.17 2.77 17.11
CA GLU A 120 4.31 3.66 16.83
C GLU A 120 5.61 2.88 16.58
N GLY A 121 6.62 3.58 16.06
CA GLY A 121 7.94 3.02 15.75
C GLY A 121 7.99 2.27 14.42
N THR A 122 9.03 1.46 14.24
CA THR A 122 9.33 0.74 12.99
C THR A 122 8.22 -0.25 12.61
N SER A 123 7.47 -0.77 13.59
CA SER A 123 6.40 -1.74 13.37
C SER A 123 4.98 -1.14 13.41
N ALA A 124 4.83 0.19 13.34
CA ALA A 124 3.53 0.86 13.36
C ALA A 124 2.54 0.27 12.32
N GLY A 125 1.31 0.01 12.74
CA GLY A 125 0.26 -0.61 11.93
C GLY A 125 0.44 -2.12 11.70
N THR A 126 1.50 -2.76 12.24
CA THR A 126 1.70 -4.20 12.14
C THR A 126 1.08 -4.94 13.31
N SER A 127 0.30 -5.97 13.00
CA SER A 127 -0.27 -6.92 13.95
C SER A 127 0.58 -8.17 14.05
N TRP A 128 0.81 -8.62 15.28
CA TRP A 128 1.62 -9.78 15.62
C TRP A 128 0.77 -10.81 16.34
N ARG A 129 0.98 -12.09 16.04
CA ARG A 129 0.33 -13.24 16.68
C ARG A 129 1.37 -14.09 17.40
N GLN A 130 1.11 -14.43 18.65
CA GLN A 130 1.86 -15.45 19.38
C GLN A 130 1.55 -16.82 18.76
N SER A 131 2.58 -17.60 18.39
CA SER A 131 2.40 -18.79 17.56
C SER A 131 2.74 -20.12 18.25
N VAL A 132 3.24 -20.09 19.48
CA VAL A 132 3.68 -21.31 20.18
C VAL A 132 2.51 -21.85 21.00
N VAL A 133 2.10 -23.07 20.69
CA VAL A 133 0.96 -23.74 21.33
C VAL A 133 1.43 -24.47 22.60
N ASN A 134 0.61 -24.47 23.65
CA ASN A 134 0.84 -25.16 24.94
C ASN A 134 2.18 -24.81 25.63
N PHE A 135 2.67 -23.58 25.46
CA PHE A 135 3.90 -23.14 26.14
C PHE A 135 3.64 -22.85 27.63
N VAL A 136 4.69 -22.94 28.45
CA VAL A 136 4.66 -22.50 29.85
C VAL A 136 5.27 -21.10 29.92
N LEU A 137 4.55 -20.11 30.45
CA LEU A 137 5.05 -18.75 30.60
C LEU A 137 6.34 -18.72 31.45
N ASP A 138 7.22 -17.76 31.15
CA ASP A 138 8.52 -17.51 31.81
C ASP A 138 9.59 -18.61 31.66
N THR A 139 9.23 -19.80 31.19
CA THR A 139 10.16 -20.93 30.96
C THR A 139 10.18 -21.41 29.52
N GLY A 140 9.04 -21.43 28.84
CA GLY A 140 8.90 -21.75 27.43
C GLY A 140 9.19 -20.56 26.52
N SER A 141 9.76 -20.80 25.34
CA SER A 141 10.01 -19.74 24.37
C SER A 141 8.71 -19.21 23.78
N VAL A 142 8.50 -17.89 23.84
CA VAL A 142 7.39 -17.19 23.20
C VAL A 142 7.88 -16.60 21.87
N THR A 143 7.21 -16.98 20.80
CA THR A 143 7.51 -16.50 19.44
C THR A 143 6.31 -15.73 18.90
N TRP A 144 6.59 -14.54 18.35
CA TRP A 144 5.61 -13.70 17.67
C TRP A 144 5.84 -13.73 16.17
N LEU A 145 4.79 -14.04 15.41
CA LEU A 145 4.79 -14.00 13.95
C LEU A 145 3.96 -12.80 13.50
N GLN A 146 4.36 -12.18 12.39
CA GLN A 146 3.54 -11.15 11.75
C GLN A 146 2.23 -11.79 11.26
N PHE A 147 1.11 -11.22 11.70
CA PHE A 147 -0.24 -11.72 11.42
C PHE A 147 -0.98 -10.87 10.38
N GLY A 148 -0.65 -9.58 10.32
CA GLY A 148 -1.09 -8.65 9.27
C GLY A 148 -0.31 -7.35 9.39
N ALA A 149 -0.05 -6.64 8.30
CA ALA A 149 0.50 -5.29 8.34
C ALA A 149 -0.45 -4.32 7.64
N ALA A 150 -0.66 -3.15 8.22
CA ALA A 150 -1.05 -1.98 7.44
C ALA A 150 0.01 -1.81 6.35
N ILE A 151 -0.42 -1.84 5.08
CA ILE A 151 0.50 -1.64 3.96
C ILE A 151 0.98 -0.19 4.01
N GLY A 152 2.27 0.02 4.25
CA GLY A 152 2.89 1.34 4.32
C GLY A 152 2.91 2.05 2.96
N ALA A 153 3.44 3.27 2.94
CA ALA A 153 3.68 3.98 1.69
C ALA A 153 4.64 3.18 0.79
N ALA A 154 4.40 3.19 -0.52
CA ALA A 154 5.31 2.59 -1.49
C ALA A 154 6.66 3.33 -1.50
N SER A 155 7.74 2.60 -1.77
CA SER A 155 9.08 3.15 -2.00
C SER A 155 9.75 2.41 -3.17
N GLU A 156 10.90 2.90 -3.64
CA GLU A 156 11.69 2.21 -4.67
C GLU A 156 12.15 0.80 -4.24
N THR A 157 12.21 0.53 -2.94
CA THR A 157 12.69 -0.74 -2.37
C THR A 157 11.58 -1.60 -1.78
N SER A 158 10.34 -1.09 -1.72
CA SER A 158 9.24 -1.79 -1.06
C SER A 158 7.89 -1.49 -1.71
N SER A 159 7.13 -2.56 -1.96
CA SER A 159 5.74 -2.44 -2.40
C SER A 159 4.87 -1.80 -1.30
N GLY A 160 3.99 -0.89 -1.68
CA GLY A 160 3.11 -0.21 -0.74
C GLY A 160 1.91 0.46 -1.41
N ILE A 161 1.29 1.41 -0.69
CA ILE A 161 0.22 2.27 -1.21
C ILE A 161 0.84 3.61 -1.62
N ALA A 162 0.44 4.17 -2.76
CA ALA A 162 0.80 5.54 -3.14
C ALA A 162 -0.40 6.28 -3.71
N GLU A 163 -0.43 7.59 -3.51
CA GLU A 163 -1.50 8.47 -3.95
C GLU A 163 -1.39 8.76 -5.46
N ILE A 164 -2.51 9.11 -6.09
CA ILE A 164 -2.52 9.59 -7.48
C ILE A 164 -2.10 11.06 -7.51
N ALA A 165 -1.13 11.41 -8.36
CA ALA A 165 -0.67 12.79 -8.51
C ALA A 165 -1.76 13.72 -9.09
N THR A 166 -1.79 14.94 -8.60
CA THR A 166 -2.56 16.04 -9.21
C THR A 166 -1.90 16.51 -10.51
N GLN A 167 -2.62 17.35 -11.28
CA GLN A 167 -2.03 17.92 -12.51
C GLN A 167 -0.85 18.85 -12.18
N ALA A 168 -1.00 19.70 -11.17
CA ALA A 168 0.05 20.63 -10.76
C ALA A 168 1.32 19.91 -10.29
N GLU A 169 1.19 18.79 -9.56
CA GLU A 169 2.33 17.97 -9.16
C GLU A 169 3.01 17.29 -10.35
N THR A 170 2.22 16.75 -11.29
CA THR A 170 2.76 16.16 -12.53
C THR A 170 3.54 17.19 -13.35
N ASP A 171 3.03 18.43 -13.44
CA ASP A 171 3.69 19.52 -14.18
C ASP A 171 4.93 20.05 -13.45
N GLY A 172 4.93 20.02 -12.11
CA GLY A 172 6.07 20.42 -11.28
C GLY A 172 7.25 19.46 -11.34
N GLY A 173 6.99 18.14 -11.48
CA GLY A 173 8.02 17.14 -11.77
C GLY A 173 9.02 16.88 -10.64
N THR A 174 8.68 17.21 -9.39
CA THR A 174 9.53 16.98 -8.20
C THR A 174 9.03 15.87 -7.27
N ASP A 175 7.81 15.38 -7.49
CA ASP A 175 7.16 14.38 -6.65
C ASP A 175 7.51 12.97 -7.12
N ASP A 176 8.10 12.18 -6.21
CA ASP A 176 8.52 10.79 -6.41
C ASP A 176 7.69 9.80 -5.57
N LEU A 177 6.65 10.29 -4.88
CA LEU A 177 5.83 9.50 -3.95
C LEU A 177 4.47 9.12 -4.53
N ARG A 178 4.14 9.58 -5.74
CA ARG A 178 2.80 9.45 -6.34
C ARG A 178 2.82 8.90 -7.77
N PHE A 179 1.71 8.30 -8.17
CA PHE A 179 1.55 7.75 -9.52
C PHE A 179 0.86 8.72 -10.48
N VAL A 180 1.41 8.82 -11.70
CA VAL A 180 0.83 9.58 -12.82
C VAL A 180 -0.21 8.72 -13.55
N THR A 181 -1.40 9.27 -13.84
CA THR A 181 -2.42 8.58 -14.64
C THR A 181 -2.30 8.92 -16.13
N PRO A 182 -2.93 8.13 -17.04
CA PRO A 182 -2.93 8.44 -18.46
C PRO A 182 -3.46 9.84 -18.79
N LEU A 183 -4.44 10.35 -18.03
CA LEU A 183 -4.92 11.72 -18.20
C LEU A 183 -3.81 12.72 -17.89
N LYS A 184 -3.14 12.57 -16.74
CA LYS A 184 -2.05 13.46 -16.32
C LYS A 184 -0.88 13.46 -17.29
N LEU A 185 -0.50 12.28 -17.79
CA LEU A 185 0.53 12.15 -18.82
C LEU A 185 0.09 12.83 -20.13
N ASN A 186 -1.17 12.66 -20.54
CA ASN A 186 -1.68 13.33 -21.72
C ASN A 186 -1.81 14.84 -21.54
N THR A 187 -1.97 15.37 -20.34
CA THR A 187 -2.08 16.83 -20.10
C THR A 187 -0.81 17.47 -19.58
N TRP A 188 0.29 16.70 -19.46
CA TRP A 188 1.58 17.21 -18.98
C TRP A 188 2.06 18.43 -19.76
N ALA A 189 2.36 19.50 -19.03
CA ALA A 189 2.69 20.80 -19.60
C ALA A 189 3.93 20.77 -20.52
N ASN A 190 4.90 19.89 -20.22
CA ASN A 190 6.17 19.80 -20.96
C ASN A 190 6.18 18.68 -22.02
N LYS A 191 5.02 18.09 -22.35
CA LYS A 191 4.95 17.08 -23.40
C LYS A 191 5.24 17.70 -24.77
N THR A 192 5.99 17.00 -25.62
CA THR A 192 6.10 17.36 -27.03
C THR A 192 4.77 17.13 -27.73
N ARG A 193 4.29 18.13 -28.44
CA ARG A 193 3.05 18.15 -29.20
C ARG A 193 3.35 18.06 -30.69
N ARG A 194 2.40 17.49 -31.45
CA ARG A 194 2.49 17.36 -32.90
C ARG A 194 1.19 17.84 -33.54
N ALA A 195 1.30 18.75 -34.50
CA ALA A 195 0.22 19.21 -35.36
C ALA A 195 0.59 18.85 -36.80
N GLN A 196 -0.42 18.63 -37.62
CA GLN A 196 -0.24 18.23 -39.01
C GLN A 196 -1.33 18.82 -39.89
N ALA A 197 -0.98 19.16 -41.11
CA ALA A 197 -1.93 19.61 -42.12
C ALA A 197 -1.48 19.14 -43.51
N THR A 198 -2.44 18.86 -44.37
CA THR A 198 -2.21 18.69 -45.81
C THR A 198 -2.58 20.01 -46.48
N ILE A 199 -1.69 20.52 -47.35
CA ILE A 199 -1.82 21.84 -47.97
C ILE A 199 -1.63 21.75 -49.50
N GLY A 200 -2.00 22.83 -50.17
CA GLY A 200 -2.01 22.95 -51.63
C GLY A 200 -3.44 22.95 -52.16
N ASP A 201 -3.81 24.00 -52.88
CA ASP A 201 -5.13 24.23 -53.46
C ASP A 201 -5.06 24.59 -54.96
N GLY A 202 -3.85 24.62 -55.53
CA GLY A 202 -3.60 25.02 -56.91
C GLY A 202 -3.68 26.54 -57.16
N SER A 203 -3.88 27.37 -56.14
CA SER A 203 -4.07 28.82 -56.29
C SER A 203 -3.30 29.67 -55.29
N ALA A 204 -3.39 29.38 -53.99
CA ALA A 204 -2.71 30.14 -52.96
C ALA A 204 -1.20 29.81 -52.92
N THR A 205 -0.40 30.84 -52.68
CA THR A 205 1.05 30.72 -52.44
C THR A 205 1.39 30.76 -50.95
N GLN A 206 0.41 30.98 -50.08
CA GLN A 206 0.57 31.06 -48.64
C GLN A 206 -0.46 30.19 -47.92
N PHE A 207 -0.01 29.42 -46.95
CA PHE A 207 -0.87 28.54 -46.14
C PHE A 207 -0.54 28.71 -44.66
N ASP A 208 -1.55 28.96 -43.84
CA ASP A 208 -1.43 29.00 -42.38
C ASP A 208 -1.82 27.64 -41.80
N VAL A 209 -0.89 27.01 -41.08
CA VAL A 209 -1.11 25.78 -40.33
C VAL A 209 -1.24 26.11 -38.85
N ASN A 210 -2.46 26.00 -38.33
CA ASN A 210 -2.75 26.19 -36.92
C ASN A 210 -2.28 24.98 -36.10
N HIS A 211 -1.35 25.20 -35.18
CA HIS A 211 -0.82 24.16 -34.29
C HIS A 211 -1.30 24.31 -32.84
N ASN A 212 -1.75 25.49 -32.41
CA ASN A 212 -2.28 25.75 -31.05
C ASN A 212 -1.31 25.40 -29.92
N PHE A 213 -0.01 25.59 -30.13
CA PHE A 213 1.01 25.26 -29.12
C PHE A 213 1.28 26.40 -28.13
N ALA A 214 0.69 27.58 -28.35
CA ALA A 214 0.94 28.78 -27.57
C ALA A 214 2.43 29.15 -27.45
N THR A 215 3.25 28.75 -28.43
CA THR A 215 4.67 29.08 -28.54
C THR A 215 5.06 29.22 -30.01
N ARG A 216 6.04 30.08 -30.30
CA ARG A 216 6.69 30.15 -31.62
C ARG A 216 7.89 29.21 -31.72
N ASP A 217 8.36 28.65 -30.62
CA ASP A 217 9.50 27.74 -30.60
C ASP A 217 9.06 26.36 -31.08
N VAL A 218 8.91 26.23 -32.40
CA VAL A 218 8.40 25.03 -33.06
C VAL A 218 9.32 24.61 -34.20
N LEU A 219 9.40 23.31 -34.45
CA LEU A 219 10.02 22.74 -35.62
C LEU A 219 8.95 22.50 -36.69
N VAL A 220 9.11 23.14 -37.85
CA VAL A 220 8.22 22.99 -39.00
C VAL A 220 8.96 22.25 -40.10
N GLN A 221 8.40 21.13 -40.54
CA GLN A 221 8.94 20.34 -41.64
C GLN A 221 7.84 20.08 -42.67
N VAL A 222 8.20 20.20 -43.95
CA VAL A 222 7.28 19.92 -45.08
C VAL A 222 7.77 18.71 -45.84
N TYR A 223 6.83 17.86 -46.23
CA TYR A 223 7.05 16.69 -47.04
C TYR A 223 6.10 16.71 -48.24
N GLN A 224 6.47 16.04 -49.34
CA GLN A 224 5.49 15.67 -50.36
C GLN A 224 4.39 14.79 -49.74
N ALA A 225 3.13 15.03 -50.08
CA ALA A 225 1.99 14.27 -49.54
C ALA A 225 1.81 12.89 -50.23
N SER A 226 2.49 12.67 -51.36
CA SER A 226 2.48 11.45 -52.14
C SER A 226 3.89 11.10 -52.63
N GLY A 227 4.07 9.88 -53.14
CA GLY A 227 5.38 9.41 -53.58
C GLY A 227 6.28 9.05 -52.40
N ASN A 228 7.53 9.50 -52.42
CA ASN A 228 8.55 9.11 -51.44
C ASN A 228 8.58 9.98 -50.17
N TYR A 229 7.59 10.87 -49.99
CA TYR A 229 7.55 11.81 -48.85
C TYR A 229 8.86 12.59 -48.68
N GLU A 230 9.41 13.09 -49.79
CA GLU A 230 10.65 13.85 -49.79
C GLU A 230 10.48 15.16 -49.01
N GLN A 231 11.52 15.58 -48.31
CA GLN A 231 11.52 16.88 -47.63
C GLN A 231 11.51 18.00 -48.66
N VAL A 232 10.63 18.98 -48.45
CA VAL A 232 10.49 20.15 -49.31
C VAL A 232 10.84 21.39 -48.50
N ASN A 233 11.72 22.22 -49.04
CA ASN A 233 12.05 23.49 -48.42
C ASN A 233 11.11 24.56 -48.95
N CYS A 234 10.59 25.37 -48.04
CA CYS A 234 9.83 26.57 -48.33
C CYS A 234 10.12 27.60 -47.24
N ASP A 235 9.74 28.85 -47.47
CA ASP A 235 9.90 29.88 -46.45
C ASP A 235 8.85 29.69 -45.37
N VAL A 236 9.31 29.49 -44.13
CA VAL A 236 8.45 29.35 -42.96
C VAL A 236 8.51 30.63 -42.12
N SER A 237 7.34 31.15 -41.78
CA SER A 237 7.19 32.25 -40.83
C SER A 237 6.18 31.90 -39.76
N LEU A 238 6.30 32.46 -38.55
CA LEU A 238 5.47 32.12 -37.39
C LEU A 238 4.65 33.34 -36.95
N PRO A 239 3.60 33.71 -37.70
CA PRO A 239 2.90 34.98 -37.51
C PRO A 239 2.28 35.09 -36.11
N THR A 240 1.83 33.99 -35.51
CA THR A 240 1.29 33.93 -34.15
C THR A 240 1.97 32.81 -33.35
N THR A 241 1.70 32.73 -32.04
CA THR A 241 2.12 31.60 -31.19
C THR A 241 1.35 30.30 -31.45
N ASN A 242 0.37 30.33 -32.36
CA ASN A 242 -0.51 29.19 -32.66
C ASN A 242 -0.54 28.82 -34.14
N SER A 243 0.25 29.47 -35.00
CA SER A 243 0.22 29.25 -36.44
C SER A 243 1.61 29.34 -37.08
N ALA A 244 1.91 28.38 -37.96
CA ALA A 244 3.04 28.42 -38.87
C ALA A 244 2.56 28.70 -40.29
N ARG A 245 3.10 29.74 -40.92
CA ARG A 245 2.81 30.10 -42.31
C ARG A 245 3.89 29.57 -43.23
N LEU A 246 3.47 28.87 -44.28
CA LEU A 246 4.33 28.36 -45.33
C LEU A 246 4.13 29.20 -46.59
N ASN A 247 5.22 29.74 -47.13
CA ASN A 247 5.21 30.56 -48.33
C ASN A 247 5.93 29.82 -49.47
N PHE A 248 5.26 29.72 -50.61
CA PHE A 248 5.76 29.05 -51.81
C PHE A 248 5.93 30.05 -52.95
N ALA A 249 6.97 29.86 -53.77
CA ALA A 249 7.20 30.68 -54.95
C ALA A 249 6.14 30.45 -56.06
N ALA A 250 5.50 29.28 -56.08
CA ALA A 250 4.41 28.93 -56.97
C ALA A 250 3.32 28.20 -56.18
N ALA A 251 2.06 28.35 -56.60
CA ALA A 251 0.93 27.71 -55.93
C ALA A 251 1.07 26.17 -56.00
N PRO A 252 1.18 25.47 -54.85
CA PRO A 252 1.24 24.02 -54.83
C PRO A 252 -0.04 23.42 -55.40
N ALA A 253 0.09 22.30 -56.13
CA ALA A 253 -1.08 21.55 -56.60
C ALA A 253 -1.96 21.08 -55.43
N SER A 254 -3.20 20.71 -55.73
CA SER A 254 -4.15 20.26 -54.70
C SER A 254 -3.56 19.11 -53.86
N ASN A 255 -3.52 19.30 -52.53
CA ASN A 255 -2.98 18.35 -51.56
C ASN A 255 -1.53 17.91 -51.83
N ALA A 256 -0.70 18.78 -52.41
CA ALA A 256 0.68 18.43 -52.80
C ALA A 256 1.60 18.15 -51.60
N TYR A 257 1.38 18.79 -50.45
CA TYR A 257 2.32 18.75 -49.32
C TYR A 257 1.68 18.41 -47.98
N ARG A 258 2.42 17.70 -47.13
CA ARG A 258 2.11 17.44 -45.72
C ARG A 258 3.07 18.20 -44.84
N VAL A 259 2.51 19.02 -43.95
CA VAL A 259 3.24 19.82 -42.98
C VAL A 259 3.17 19.13 -41.63
N VAL A 260 4.30 19.05 -40.94
CA VAL A 260 4.41 18.60 -39.55
C VAL A 260 4.98 19.75 -38.73
N VAL A 261 4.27 20.11 -37.66
CA VAL A 261 4.73 21.08 -36.66
C VAL A 261 4.91 20.36 -35.33
N MET A 262 6.10 20.43 -34.75
CA MET A 262 6.43 19.87 -33.44
C MET A 262 6.84 20.99 -32.46
N GLY A 263 6.40 20.91 -31.20
CA GLY A 263 6.69 21.89 -30.14
C GLY A 263 5.95 21.59 -28.85
#